data_AF-A0A534ZRL3-F1
#
_entry.id   AF-A0A534ZRL3-F1
#
_cell.length_a   1.000
_cell.length_b   1.000
_cell.length_c   1.000
_cell.angle_alpha   90.00
_cell.angle_beta   90.00
_cell.angle_gamma   90.00
#
_symmetry.space_group_name_H-M   'P 1'
#
loop_
_entity.id
_entity.type
_entity.pdbx_description
1 polymer ?
#
loop_
_entity_poly.entity_id
_entity_poly.type
_entity_poly.pdbx_seq_one_letter_code
_entity_poly.pdbx_strand_id
1 'polypeptide(L)'
;MIAHGAGAGMSSPFVSFVHAALAGAGYVAVKFNFPYTEVRRRAPDPRPVLERCYRAVLDAVAADRALLPPWIAIGGKSLGGRIASYLGAAGAPVRGLFFLGYPLHPAGKPDVLRVDHLPAVAVPMLFIQGTRDALCEFDRLRPVLGRLPRAALHVVEGGDHSFRLPRREGKPEEAVWSEVVGAVVRWLPGLGG
;
A
#
# COMPACT_ATOMS: atom_id res chain seq x y z
N MET A 1 -1.37 5.59 7.55
CA MET A 1 -2.36 4.50 7.72
C MET A 1 -2.10 3.38 6.72
N ILE A 2 -2.27 2.12 7.12
CA ILE A 2 -2.04 0.95 6.28
C ILE A 2 -3.26 0.00 6.26
N ALA A 3 -3.75 -0.32 5.06
CA ALA A 3 -4.76 -1.35 4.84
C ALA A 3 -4.15 -2.69 4.43
N HIS A 4 -4.77 -3.79 4.86
CA HIS A 4 -4.34 -5.14 4.53
C HIS A 4 -4.71 -5.59 3.10
N GLY A 5 -4.11 -6.68 2.65
CA GLY A 5 -4.43 -7.34 1.38
C GLY A 5 -5.63 -8.28 1.47
N ALA A 6 -6.05 -8.84 0.34
CA ALA A 6 -7.08 -9.89 0.32
C ALA A 6 -6.60 -11.14 1.09
N GLY A 7 -7.53 -11.82 1.77
CA GLY A 7 -7.27 -13.12 2.43
C GLY A 7 -6.44 -13.07 3.73
N ALA A 8 -5.97 -11.89 4.14
CA ALA A 8 -5.30 -11.67 5.42
C ALA A 8 -5.91 -10.44 6.09
N GLY A 9 -5.88 -10.34 7.42
CA GLY A 9 -6.36 -9.16 8.15
C GLY A 9 -5.24 -8.22 8.58
N MET A 10 -5.61 -7.18 9.34
CA MET A 10 -4.66 -6.21 9.90
C MET A 10 -3.61 -6.86 10.83
N SER A 11 -3.92 -8.02 11.39
CA SER A 11 -3.03 -8.78 12.28
C SER A 11 -2.08 -9.72 11.53
N SER A 12 -2.08 -9.71 10.18
CA SER A 12 -1.10 -10.49 9.42
C SER A 12 0.34 -10.12 9.81
N PRO A 13 1.30 -11.07 9.77
CA PRO A 13 2.68 -10.80 10.18
C PRO A 13 3.28 -9.57 9.47
N PHE A 14 3.13 -9.50 8.15
CA PHE A 14 3.64 -8.38 7.35
C PHE A 14 3.01 -7.03 7.74
N VAL A 15 1.68 -6.93 7.85
CA VAL A 15 1.02 -5.65 8.20
C VAL A 15 1.36 -5.25 9.64
N SER A 16 1.44 -6.21 10.56
CA SER A 16 1.86 -5.96 11.94
C SER A 16 3.31 -5.49 12.03
N PHE A 17 4.20 -6.09 11.24
CA PHE A 17 5.60 -5.66 11.13
C PHE A 17 5.70 -4.23 10.61
N VAL A 18 5.06 -3.93 9.48
CA VAL A 18 5.07 -2.58 8.88
C VAL A 18 4.51 -1.55 9.86
N HIS A 19 3.41 -1.86 10.53
CA HIS A 19 2.82 -1.00 11.55
C HIS A 19 3.78 -0.72 12.71
N ALA A 20 4.39 -1.75 13.29
CA ALA A 20 5.33 -1.62 14.40
C ALA A 20 6.60 -0.85 13.99
N ALA A 21 7.13 -1.12 12.79
CA ALA A 21 8.32 -0.46 12.28
C ALA A 21 8.08 1.02 11.94
N LEU A 22 6.91 1.39 11.40
CA LEU A 22 6.53 2.79 11.22
C LEU A 22 6.39 3.52 12.56
N ALA A 23 5.79 2.86 13.56
CA ALA A 23 5.70 3.41 14.93
C ALA A 23 7.08 3.59 15.57
N GLY A 24 7.98 2.61 15.43
CA GLY A 24 9.36 2.70 15.89
C GLY A 24 10.17 3.79 15.18
N ALA A 25 9.78 4.18 13.97
CA ALA A 25 10.36 5.30 13.23
C ALA A 25 9.76 6.67 13.60
N GLY A 26 8.89 6.75 14.62
CA GLY A 26 8.32 7.99 15.14
C GLY A 26 7.00 8.43 14.49
N TYR A 27 6.37 7.59 13.68
CA TYR A 27 5.07 7.92 13.06
C TYR A 27 3.91 7.32 13.86
N VAL A 28 2.78 8.05 13.91
CA VAL A 28 1.51 7.44 14.31
C VAL A 28 1.08 6.47 13.20
N ALA A 29 1.14 5.17 13.49
CA ALA A 29 0.71 4.11 12.58
C ALA A 29 -0.69 3.63 12.94
N VAL A 30 -1.56 3.51 11.94
CA VAL A 30 -2.93 2.99 12.08
C VAL A 30 -3.14 1.89 11.06
N LYS A 31 -3.64 0.75 11.52
CA LYS A 31 -4.08 -0.40 10.72
C LYS A 31 -5.51 -0.78 11.13
N PHE A 32 -6.27 -1.34 10.21
CA PHE A 32 -7.68 -1.68 10.41
C PHE A 32 -8.06 -2.87 9.53
N ASN A 33 -9.13 -3.59 9.88
CA ASN A 33 -9.72 -4.60 9.02
C ASN A 33 -10.78 -3.99 8.10
N PHE A 34 -10.88 -4.52 6.88
CA PHE A 34 -12.07 -4.35 6.05
C PHE A 34 -13.25 -5.19 6.59
N PRO A 35 -14.51 -4.82 6.30
CA PRO A 35 -15.68 -5.46 6.90
C PRO A 35 -15.76 -6.97 6.70
N TYR A 36 -15.44 -7.47 5.49
CA TYR A 36 -15.41 -8.90 5.22
C TYR A 36 -14.45 -9.67 6.14
N THR A 37 -13.37 -9.05 6.61
CA THR A 37 -12.40 -9.69 7.49
C THR A 37 -12.87 -9.73 8.94
N GLU A 38 -13.58 -8.70 9.41
CA GLU A 38 -14.22 -8.69 10.74
C GLU A 38 -15.19 -9.86 10.91
N VAL A 39 -15.96 -10.17 9.85
CA VAL A 39 -16.87 -11.33 9.83
C VAL A 39 -16.22 -12.62 9.32
N ARG A 40 -14.87 -12.66 9.25
CA ARG A 40 -14.06 -13.83 8.86
C ARG A 40 -14.39 -14.43 7.49
N ARG A 41 -14.94 -13.64 6.56
CA ARG A 41 -15.18 -14.07 5.18
C ARG A 41 -13.86 -14.08 4.40
N ARG A 42 -13.71 -15.02 3.47
CA ARG A 42 -12.51 -15.11 2.61
C ARG A 42 -12.52 -14.09 1.46
N ALA A 43 -13.67 -13.94 0.80
CA ALA A 43 -13.81 -13.06 -0.35
C ALA A 43 -13.91 -11.58 0.07
N PRO A 44 -13.09 -10.68 -0.52
CA PRO A 44 -13.20 -9.25 -0.30
C PRO A 44 -14.59 -8.70 -0.60
N ASP A 45 -14.99 -7.65 0.11
CA ASP A 45 -16.18 -6.88 -0.27
C ASP A 45 -16.01 -6.20 -1.64
N PRO A 46 -17.12 -5.83 -2.31
CA PRO A 46 -17.07 -4.95 -3.47
C PRO A 46 -16.35 -3.63 -3.17
N ARG A 47 -15.69 -3.07 -4.19
CA ARG A 47 -14.89 -1.83 -4.09
C ARG A 47 -15.58 -0.71 -3.27
N PRO A 48 -16.85 -0.35 -3.51
CA PRO A 48 -17.48 0.76 -2.78
C PRO A 48 -17.56 0.54 -1.26
N VAL A 49 -17.68 -0.72 -0.81
CA VAL A 49 -17.69 -1.05 0.64
C VAL A 49 -16.30 -0.86 1.24
N LEU A 50 -15.26 -1.31 0.53
CA LEU A 50 -13.88 -1.16 0.96
C LEU A 50 -13.45 0.31 1.00
N GLU A 51 -13.86 1.10 -0.01
CA GLU A 51 -13.60 2.54 -0.04
C GLU A 51 -14.29 3.28 1.12
N ARG A 52 -15.56 2.96 1.40
CA ARG A 52 -16.28 3.54 2.55
C ARG A 52 -15.61 3.20 3.87
N CYS A 53 -15.19 1.95 4.07
CA CYS A 53 -14.48 1.54 5.27
C CYS A 53 -13.16 2.30 5.41
N TYR A 54 -12.34 2.36 4.35
CA TYR A 54 -11.07 3.10 4.39
C TYR A 54 -11.31 4.56 4.73
N ARG A 55 -12.28 5.21 4.07
CA ARG A 55 -12.61 6.61 4.30
C ARG A 55 -13.08 6.87 5.73
N ALA A 56 -13.94 6.02 6.28
CA ALA A 56 -14.40 6.15 7.67
C ALA A 56 -13.23 6.11 8.67
N VAL A 57 -12.24 5.24 8.46
CA VAL A 57 -11.06 5.22 9.32
C VAL A 57 -10.19 6.46 9.11
N LEU A 58 -10.04 6.94 7.86
CA LEU A 58 -9.30 8.17 7.58
C LEU A 58 -9.93 9.37 8.27
N ASP A 59 -11.24 9.50 8.17
CA ASP A 59 -12.00 10.60 8.79
C ASP A 59 -11.91 10.53 10.32
N ALA A 60 -11.98 9.32 10.91
CA ALA A 60 -11.80 9.12 12.34
C ALA A 60 -10.40 9.55 12.82
N VAL A 61 -9.35 9.18 12.09
CA VAL A 61 -7.96 9.58 12.41
C VAL A 61 -7.76 11.08 12.24
N ALA A 62 -8.32 11.69 11.20
CA ALA A 62 -8.21 13.13 10.95
C ALA A 62 -8.96 13.97 12.01
N ALA A 63 -10.05 13.44 12.55
CA ALA A 63 -10.85 14.10 13.59
C ALA A 63 -10.33 13.87 15.02
N ASP A 64 -9.37 12.95 15.22
CA ASP A 64 -8.85 12.60 16.53
C ASP A 64 -7.96 13.72 17.10
N ARG A 65 -8.47 14.41 18.13
CA ARG A 65 -7.79 15.52 18.81
C ARG A 65 -6.56 15.10 19.62
N ALA A 66 -6.42 13.82 19.96
CA ALA A 66 -5.22 13.33 20.63
C ALA A 66 -4.09 13.08 19.63
N LEU A 67 -4.43 12.75 18.37
CA LEU A 67 -3.44 12.51 17.32
C LEU A 67 -3.04 13.79 16.59
N LEU A 68 -4.00 14.67 16.28
CA LEU A 68 -3.85 15.92 15.50
C LEU A 68 -2.71 15.86 14.46
N PRO A 69 -2.75 14.87 13.54
CA PRO A 69 -1.64 14.70 12.63
C PRO A 69 -1.58 15.91 11.68
N PRO A 70 -0.42 16.57 11.52
CA PRO A 70 -0.30 17.71 10.60
C PRO A 70 -0.53 17.30 9.13
N TRP A 71 -0.38 16.01 8.84
CA TRP A 71 -0.67 15.40 7.55
C TRP A 71 -0.85 13.89 7.72
N ILE A 72 -1.53 13.26 6.76
CA ILE A 72 -1.75 11.80 6.74
C ILE A 72 -1.25 11.24 5.42
N ALA A 73 -0.46 10.16 5.46
CA ALA A 73 -0.20 9.31 4.31
C ALA A 73 -1.00 7.99 4.43
N ILE A 74 -1.54 7.51 3.31
CA ILE A 74 -2.33 6.28 3.27
C ILE A 74 -1.74 5.26 2.29
N GLY A 75 -1.96 3.98 2.54
CA GLY A 75 -1.38 2.95 1.70
C GLY A 75 -1.84 1.56 2.09
N GLY A 76 -1.29 0.54 1.45
CA GLY A 76 -1.66 -0.81 1.80
C GLY A 76 -0.97 -1.89 1.00
N LYS A 77 -1.15 -3.12 1.50
CA LYS A 77 -0.69 -4.32 0.83
C LYS A 77 -1.68 -4.72 -0.25
N SER A 78 -1.23 -4.84 -1.51
CA SER A 78 -2.04 -5.35 -2.62
C SER A 78 -3.43 -4.68 -2.73
N LEU A 79 -4.51 -5.41 -2.39
CA LEU A 79 -5.87 -4.88 -2.33
C LEU A 79 -5.96 -3.56 -1.57
N GLY A 80 -5.36 -3.46 -0.38
CA GLY A 80 -5.39 -2.23 0.42
C GLY A 80 -4.75 -1.04 -0.29
N GLY A 81 -3.63 -1.26 -0.98
CA GLY A 81 -2.96 -0.24 -1.78
C GLY A 81 -3.81 0.19 -2.99
N ARG A 82 -4.50 -0.77 -3.62
CA ARG A 82 -5.45 -0.49 -4.71
C ARG A 82 -6.65 0.33 -4.23
N ILE A 83 -7.17 0.07 -3.04
CA ILE A 83 -8.26 0.89 -2.48
C ILE A 83 -7.75 2.29 -2.12
N ALA A 84 -6.56 2.40 -1.53
CA ALA A 84 -5.94 3.69 -1.24
C ALA A 84 -5.73 4.54 -2.51
N SER A 85 -5.37 3.93 -3.65
CA SER A 85 -5.21 4.67 -4.92
C SER A 85 -6.54 5.22 -5.45
N TYR A 86 -7.65 4.52 -5.30
CA TYR A 86 -8.97 5.07 -5.63
C TYR A 86 -9.35 6.24 -4.72
N LEU A 87 -9.08 6.15 -3.42
CA LEU A 87 -9.32 7.26 -2.48
C LEU A 87 -8.51 8.51 -2.86
N GLY A 88 -7.23 8.34 -3.18
CA GLY A 88 -6.37 9.44 -3.62
C GLY A 88 -6.83 10.07 -4.94
N ALA A 89 -7.28 9.24 -5.90
CA ALA A 89 -7.85 9.73 -7.16
C ALA A 89 -9.18 10.47 -6.94
N ALA A 90 -9.94 10.10 -5.92
CA ALA A 90 -11.16 10.79 -5.49
C ALA A 90 -10.89 12.00 -4.57
N GLY A 91 -9.64 12.46 -4.44
CA GLY A 91 -9.27 13.66 -3.70
C GLY A 91 -9.36 13.53 -2.18
N ALA A 92 -9.11 12.34 -1.62
CA ALA A 92 -8.97 12.20 -0.17
C ALA A 92 -7.91 13.17 0.39
N PRO A 93 -8.13 13.79 1.58
CA PRO A 93 -7.25 14.81 2.15
C PRO A 93 -6.00 14.16 2.78
N VAL A 94 -5.13 13.61 1.95
CA VAL A 94 -3.90 12.92 2.32
C VAL A 94 -2.72 13.58 1.63
N ARG A 95 -1.52 13.46 2.19
CA ARG A 95 -0.31 14.08 1.65
C ARG A 95 0.48 13.18 0.72
N GLY A 96 0.25 11.87 0.78
CA GLY A 96 0.88 10.91 -0.12
C GLY A 96 0.27 9.51 -0.02
N LEU A 97 0.50 8.71 -1.06
CA LEU A 97 0.11 7.30 -1.14
C LEU A 97 1.32 6.38 -1.19
N PHE A 98 1.29 5.24 -0.51
CA PHE A 98 2.30 4.19 -0.67
C PHE A 98 1.67 2.82 -0.95
N PHE A 99 2.27 2.05 -1.85
CA PHE A 99 1.72 0.79 -2.33
C PHE A 99 2.72 -0.35 -2.10
N LEU A 100 2.33 -1.33 -1.30
CA LEU A 100 3.15 -2.49 -0.96
C LEU A 100 2.70 -3.67 -1.84
N GLY A 101 3.37 -3.86 -2.98
CA GLY A 101 3.01 -4.84 -4.00
C GLY A 101 1.68 -4.46 -4.66
N TYR A 102 1.67 -3.40 -5.47
CA TYR A 102 0.46 -2.94 -6.15
C TYR A 102 0.01 -3.99 -7.17
N PRO A 103 -1.25 -4.46 -7.14
CA PRO A 103 -1.71 -5.47 -8.10
C PRO A 103 -2.10 -4.77 -9.40
N LEU A 104 -1.11 -4.53 -10.26
CA LEU A 104 -1.24 -3.85 -11.56
C LEU A 104 -2.36 -4.43 -12.41
N HIS A 105 -2.54 -5.75 -12.35
CA HIS A 105 -3.65 -6.45 -12.99
C HIS A 105 -4.20 -7.59 -12.10
N PRO A 106 -5.37 -8.17 -12.42
CA PRO A 106 -5.84 -9.40 -11.80
C PRO A 106 -4.97 -10.61 -12.17
N ALA A 107 -4.93 -11.62 -11.30
CA ALA A 107 -4.28 -12.90 -11.60
C ALA A 107 -4.87 -13.51 -12.89
N GLY A 108 -3.98 -13.98 -13.78
CA GLY A 108 -4.36 -14.57 -15.07
C GLY A 108 -4.94 -13.59 -16.10
N LYS A 109 -4.90 -12.27 -15.85
CA LYS A 109 -5.42 -11.24 -16.76
C LYS A 109 -4.44 -10.07 -16.92
N PRO A 110 -3.21 -10.29 -17.43
CA PRO A 110 -2.15 -9.28 -17.50
C PRO A 110 -2.49 -8.03 -18.35
N ASP A 111 -3.45 -8.16 -19.28
CA ASP A 111 -3.87 -7.05 -20.15
C ASP A 111 -4.97 -6.16 -19.53
N VAL A 112 -5.52 -6.56 -18.38
CA VAL A 112 -6.53 -5.77 -17.65
C VAL A 112 -5.86 -4.96 -16.56
N LEU A 113 -5.31 -3.80 -16.94
CA LEU A 113 -4.59 -2.92 -16.02
C LEU A 113 -5.56 -2.19 -15.07
N ARG A 114 -5.12 -1.96 -13.84
CA ARG A 114 -5.84 -1.28 -12.75
C ARG A 114 -5.20 0.08 -12.48
N VAL A 115 -5.08 0.89 -13.53
CA VAL A 115 -4.25 2.11 -13.51
C VAL A 115 -4.96 3.37 -14.00
N ASP A 116 -6.13 3.24 -14.62
CA ASP A 116 -6.81 4.33 -15.33
C ASP A 116 -7.12 5.54 -14.42
N HIS A 117 -7.28 5.32 -13.13
CA HIS A 117 -7.52 6.38 -12.14
C HIS A 117 -6.25 7.03 -11.59
N LEU A 118 -5.08 6.41 -11.76
CA LEU A 118 -3.82 6.91 -11.19
C LEU A 118 -3.44 8.32 -11.68
N PRO A 119 -3.69 8.73 -12.95
CA PRO A 119 -3.44 10.11 -13.39
C PRO A 119 -4.20 11.17 -12.58
N ALA A 120 -5.36 10.83 -12.00
CA ALA A 120 -6.14 11.75 -11.17
C ALA A 120 -5.57 11.94 -9.75
N VAL A 121 -4.57 11.16 -9.34
CA VAL A 121 -3.93 11.30 -8.02
C VAL A 121 -3.05 12.56 -8.01
N ALA A 122 -3.45 13.56 -7.22
CA ALA A 122 -2.78 14.86 -7.12
C ALA A 122 -1.54 14.87 -6.19
N VAL A 123 -1.30 13.79 -5.44
CA VAL A 123 -0.27 13.70 -4.41
C VAL A 123 0.85 12.72 -4.80
N PRO A 124 2.04 12.81 -4.17
CA PRO A 124 3.10 11.83 -4.33
C PRO A 124 2.63 10.38 -4.11
N MET A 125 3.13 9.47 -4.95
CA MET A 125 2.85 8.04 -4.88
C MET A 125 4.16 7.26 -4.81
N LEU A 126 4.33 6.40 -3.82
CA LEU A 126 5.45 5.45 -3.73
C LEU A 126 4.98 4.04 -4.05
N PHE A 127 5.46 3.46 -5.14
CA PHE A 127 5.31 2.05 -5.46
C PHE A 127 6.49 1.29 -4.88
N ILE A 128 6.24 0.26 -4.07
CA ILE A 128 7.25 -0.70 -3.62
C ILE A 128 6.91 -2.05 -4.21
N GLN A 129 7.78 -2.56 -5.07
CA GLN A 129 7.44 -3.66 -5.95
C GLN A 129 8.58 -4.68 -6.05
N GLY A 130 8.24 -5.96 -5.87
CA GLY A 130 9.16 -7.06 -6.11
C GLY A 130 9.27 -7.39 -7.60
N THR A 131 10.49 -7.69 -8.08
CA THR A 131 10.73 -7.99 -9.51
C THR A 131 10.15 -9.31 -10.00
N ARG A 132 9.72 -10.19 -9.09
CA ARG A 132 9.06 -11.46 -9.39
C ARG A 132 7.56 -11.45 -9.04
N ASP A 133 6.96 -10.26 -8.92
CA ASP A 133 5.52 -10.14 -8.67
C ASP A 133 4.70 -10.48 -9.93
N ALA A 134 4.00 -11.61 -9.88
CA ALA A 134 3.13 -12.10 -10.96
C ALA A 134 1.83 -11.30 -11.15
N LEU A 135 1.61 -10.25 -10.36
CA LEU A 135 0.51 -9.30 -10.53
C LEU A 135 0.98 -7.92 -11.01
N CYS A 136 2.28 -7.76 -11.27
CA CYS A 136 2.91 -6.49 -11.58
C CYS A 136 4.27 -6.66 -12.28
N GLU A 137 4.25 -7.05 -13.56
CA GLU A 137 5.49 -7.16 -14.34
C GLU A 137 6.07 -5.78 -14.69
N PHE A 138 7.39 -5.65 -14.59
CA PHE A 138 8.06 -4.36 -14.71
C PHE A 138 7.99 -3.76 -16.11
N ASP A 139 7.94 -4.60 -17.15
CA ASP A 139 7.76 -4.15 -18.54
C ASP A 139 6.40 -3.47 -18.76
N ARG A 140 5.41 -3.78 -17.90
CA ARG A 140 4.08 -3.13 -17.90
C ARG A 140 4.02 -1.98 -16.90
N LEU A 141 4.63 -2.12 -15.74
CA LEU A 141 4.65 -1.08 -14.70
C LEU A 141 5.41 0.17 -15.16
N ARG A 142 6.63 0.01 -15.71
CA ARG A 142 7.50 1.16 -16.05
C ARG A 142 6.86 2.15 -17.04
N PRO A 143 6.20 1.71 -18.14
CA PRO A 143 5.46 2.63 -19.01
C PRO A 143 4.32 3.37 -18.31
N VAL A 144 3.62 2.72 -17.37
CA VAL A 144 2.57 3.38 -16.56
C VAL A 144 3.19 4.46 -15.70
N LEU A 145 4.25 4.14 -14.94
CA LEU A 145 4.91 5.10 -14.06
C LEU A 145 5.52 6.28 -14.81
N GLY A 146 6.04 6.05 -16.03
CA GLY A 146 6.57 7.11 -16.90
C GLY A 146 5.54 8.18 -17.28
N ARG A 147 4.24 7.90 -17.13
CA ARG A 147 3.14 8.85 -17.35
C ARG A 147 2.64 9.51 -16.07
N LEU A 148 3.16 9.14 -14.91
CA LEU A 148 2.73 9.60 -13.59
C LEU A 148 3.85 10.44 -12.96
N PRO A 149 3.84 11.77 -13.11
CA PRO A 149 4.97 12.63 -12.72
C PRO A 149 5.26 12.65 -11.21
N ARG A 150 4.29 12.20 -10.40
CA ARG A 150 4.38 12.13 -8.94
C ARG A 150 4.64 10.72 -8.41
N ALA A 151 4.89 9.75 -9.29
CA ALA A 151 5.16 8.37 -8.91
C ALA A 151 6.66 8.12 -8.74
N ALA A 152 7.02 7.45 -7.66
CA ALA A 152 8.34 6.89 -7.41
C ALA A 152 8.23 5.35 -7.31
N LEU A 153 9.32 4.65 -7.63
CA LEU A 153 9.42 3.20 -7.55
C LEU A 153 10.61 2.80 -6.68
N HIS A 154 10.36 2.04 -5.62
CA HIS A 154 11.37 1.26 -4.91
C HIS A 154 11.25 -0.20 -5.34
N VAL A 155 12.38 -0.80 -5.71
CA VAL A 155 12.45 -2.16 -6.24
C VAL A 155 12.99 -3.10 -5.18
N VAL A 156 12.29 -4.21 -4.93
CA VAL A 156 12.74 -5.29 -4.05
C VAL A 156 13.24 -6.45 -4.91
N GLU A 157 14.55 -6.61 -5.01
CA GLU A 157 15.11 -7.58 -5.96
C GLU A 157 14.88 -9.03 -5.56
N GLY A 158 14.35 -9.81 -6.51
CA GLY A 158 13.94 -11.19 -6.31
C GLY A 158 12.60 -11.36 -5.56
N GLY A 159 11.99 -10.27 -5.08
CA GLY A 159 10.74 -10.30 -4.32
C GLY A 159 9.55 -10.75 -5.16
N ASP A 160 8.76 -11.69 -4.64
CA ASP A 160 7.42 -12.01 -5.15
C ASP A 160 6.37 -10.97 -4.70
N HIS A 161 5.08 -11.23 -4.94
CA HIS A 161 3.95 -10.37 -4.52
C HIS A 161 3.82 -10.19 -2.99
N SER A 162 4.48 -11.04 -2.21
CA SER A 162 4.57 -10.98 -0.76
C SER A 162 5.97 -10.57 -0.30
N PHE A 163 6.82 -10.11 -1.22
CA PHE A 163 8.23 -9.78 -1.01
C PHE A 163 9.10 -10.95 -0.53
N ARG A 164 8.70 -12.20 -0.80
CA ARG A 164 9.55 -13.35 -0.49
C ARG A 164 10.58 -13.55 -1.59
N LEU A 165 11.83 -13.73 -1.17
CA LEU A 165 12.94 -14.05 -2.07
C LEU A 165 13.02 -15.56 -2.34
N PRO A 166 13.65 -15.98 -3.45
CA PRO A 166 14.03 -17.38 -3.65
C PRO A 166 14.86 -17.90 -2.47
N ARG A 167 14.67 -19.17 -2.08
CA ARG A 167 15.41 -19.79 -0.96
C ARG A 167 16.93 -19.65 -1.08
N ARG A 168 17.46 -19.68 -2.30
CA ARG A 168 18.91 -19.55 -2.58
C ARG A 168 19.51 -18.20 -2.17
N GLU A 169 18.69 -17.16 -2.00
CA GLU A 169 19.16 -15.84 -1.56
C GLU A 169 19.47 -15.81 -0.05
N GLY A 170 18.99 -16.78 0.74
CA GLY A 170 19.31 -16.93 2.17
C GLY A 170 18.88 -15.77 3.09
N LYS A 171 18.26 -14.71 2.56
CA LYS A 171 17.84 -13.53 3.31
C LYS A 171 16.57 -13.82 4.13
N PRO A 172 16.56 -13.56 5.45
CA PRO A 172 15.36 -13.67 6.26
C PRO A 172 14.24 -12.76 5.76
N GLU A 173 13.00 -13.21 5.87
CA GLU A 173 11.83 -12.48 5.37
C GLU A 173 11.69 -11.09 6.04
N GLU A 174 11.94 -11.01 7.35
CA GLU A 174 11.92 -9.76 8.11
C GLU A 174 12.98 -8.75 7.66
N ALA A 175 14.13 -9.21 7.16
CA ALA A 175 15.14 -8.31 6.58
C ALA A 175 14.64 -7.68 5.27
N VAL A 176 13.82 -8.39 4.49
CA VAL A 176 13.17 -7.84 3.29
C VAL A 176 12.03 -6.90 3.69
N TRP A 177 11.25 -7.24 4.71
CA TRP A 177 10.22 -6.34 5.23
C TRP A 177 10.83 -5.04 5.78
N SER A 178 12.00 -5.12 6.43
CA SER A 178 12.75 -3.95 6.89
C SER A 178 13.18 -3.04 5.74
N GLU A 179 13.59 -3.61 4.60
CA GLU A 179 13.89 -2.86 3.38
C GLU A 179 12.64 -2.14 2.85
N VAL A 180 11.51 -2.85 2.77
CA VAL A 180 10.21 -2.32 2.33
C VAL A 180 9.77 -1.15 3.22
N VAL A 181 9.81 -1.31 4.55
CA VAL A 181 9.43 -0.22 5.48
C VAL A 181 10.44 0.92 5.40
N GLY A 182 11.74 0.61 5.30
CA GLY A 182 12.79 1.62 5.16
C GLY A 182 12.59 2.51 3.93
N ALA A 183 12.09 1.95 2.82
CA ALA A 183 11.73 2.74 1.64
C ALA A 183 10.58 3.72 1.93
N VAL A 184 9.55 3.28 2.66
CA VAL A 184 8.44 4.17 3.09
C VAL A 184 8.98 5.26 4.03
N VAL A 185 9.74 4.88 5.06
CA VAL A 185 10.28 5.81 6.06
C VAL A 185 11.20 6.86 5.43
N ARG A 186 12.03 6.51 4.45
CA ARG A 186 12.87 7.48 3.73
C ARG A 186 12.06 8.45 2.85
N TRP A 187 10.89 8.01 2.39
CA TRP A 187 10.04 8.81 1.51
C TRP A 187 9.10 9.75 2.27
N LEU A 188 8.62 9.35 3.44
CA LEU A 188 7.67 10.13 4.26
C LEU A 188 8.12 11.56 4.58
N PRO A 189 9.39 11.86 4.92
CA PRO A 189 9.84 13.24 5.16
C PRO A 189 9.61 14.17 3.97
N GLY A 190 9.67 13.68 2.72
CA GLY A 190 9.39 14.48 1.53
C GLY A 190 7.92 14.90 1.36
N LEU A 191 7.03 14.40 2.23
CA LEU A 191 5.62 14.78 2.27
C LEU A 191 5.36 15.97 3.19
N GLY A 192 6.07 16.05 4.32
CA GLY A 192 6.01 17.17 5.25
C GLY A 192 6.76 18.36 4.68
N GLY A 193 6.04 19.42 4.31
CA GLY A 193 6.66 20.72 4.04
C GLY A 193 7.09 21.38 5.35
#